data_AF-A0A7X7VZE3-F1
#
_entry.id   AF-A0A7X7VZE3-F1
#
_cell.length_a   1.000
_cell.length_b   1.000
_cell.length_c   1.000
_cell.angle_alpha   90.00
_cell.angle_beta   90.00
_cell.angle_gamma   90.00
#
_symmetry.space_group_name_H-M   'P 1'
#
loop_
_entity.id
_entity.type
_entity.pdbx_description
1 polymer ?
#
loop_
_entity_poly.entity_id
_entity_poly.type
_entity_poly.pdbx_seq_one_letter_code
_entity_poly.pdbx_strand_id
1 'polypeptide(L)'
;MIDLNIIVDKLLDMKPDPIPRFILLKEFRKISPDSREYQDAYDRVCSHPFVKAIENEQNERGFWQPFHGRSEALIRRCLSLGLDREHPCLKKAAEYILKVLDNEESWDQFEKQDN
;
A
#
# COMPACT_ATOMS: atom_id res chain seq x y z
N MET A 1 -25.09 -21.85 -1.61
CA MET A 1 -23.78 -21.33 -1.17
C MET A 1 -23.09 -20.79 -2.40
N ILE A 2 -22.60 -19.55 -2.38
CA ILE A 2 -21.92 -18.95 -3.53
C ILE A 2 -20.50 -19.51 -3.56
N ASP A 3 -20.10 -20.12 -4.67
CA ASP A 3 -18.71 -20.54 -4.88
C ASP A 3 -17.88 -19.30 -5.25
N LEU A 4 -17.08 -18.84 -4.29
CA LEU A 4 -16.20 -17.68 -4.46
C LEU A 4 -15.18 -17.88 -5.57
N ASN A 5 -14.71 -19.11 -5.83
CA ASN A 5 -13.75 -19.37 -6.90
C ASN A 5 -14.36 -19.10 -8.27
N ILE A 6 -15.61 -19.51 -8.49
CA ILE A 6 -16.34 -19.24 -9.74
C ILE A 6 -16.52 -17.73 -9.95
N ILE A 7 -16.78 -16.97 -8.88
CA ILE A 7 -16.87 -15.50 -8.98
C ILE A 7 -15.51 -14.90 -9.32
N VAL A 8 -14.44 -15.32 -8.65
CA VAL A 8 -13.09 -14.81 -8.90
C VAL A 8 -12.65 -15.10 -10.33
N ASP A 9 -12.91 -16.30 -10.86
CA ASP A 9 -12.63 -16.63 -12.26
C ASP A 9 -13.34 -15.67 -13.22
N LYS A 10 -14.64 -15.49 -13.03
CA LYS A 10 -15.42 -14.56 -13.87
C LYS A 10 -14.90 -13.13 -13.79
N LEU A 11 -14.52 -12.66 -12.60
CA LEU A 11 -13.96 -11.33 -12.43
C LEU A 11 -12.58 -11.20 -13.08
N LEU A 12 -11.74 -12.23 -13.04
CA LEU A 12 -10.45 -12.24 -13.71
C LEU A 12 -10.60 -12.31 -15.24
N ASP A 13 -11.60 -13.04 -15.75
CA ASP A 13 -11.94 -13.12 -17.18
C ASP A 13 -12.39 -11.77 -17.76
N MET A 14 -12.95 -10.89 -16.92
CA MET A 14 -13.28 -9.51 -17.28
C MET A 14 -12.03 -8.62 -17.48
N LYS A 15 -10.81 -9.16 -17.26
CA LYS A 15 -9.53 -8.45 -17.39
C LYS A 15 -9.52 -7.13 -16.61
N PRO A 16 -9.71 -7.19 -15.28
CA PRO A 16 -9.81 -5.99 -14.48
C PRO A 16 -8.46 -5.25 -14.44
N ASP A 17 -8.52 -3.99 -14.05
CA ASP A 17 -7.33 -3.16 -13.86
C ASP A 17 -6.32 -3.80 -12.88
N PRO A 18 -5.04 -3.41 -12.93
CA PRO A 18 -3.97 -4.05 -12.16
C PRO A 18 -4.25 -4.25 -10.67
N ILE A 19 -4.81 -3.23 -10.01
CA ILE A 19 -5.09 -3.27 -8.57
C ILE A 19 -6.16 -4.32 -8.23
N PRO A 20 -7.40 -4.26 -8.77
CA PRO A 20 -8.39 -5.31 -8.51
C PRO A 20 -7.91 -6.70 -8.94
N ARG A 21 -7.20 -6.82 -10.07
CA ARG A 21 -6.62 -8.10 -10.51
C ARG A 21 -5.70 -8.68 -9.44
N PHE A 22 -4.78 -7.86 -8.94
CA PHE A 22 -3.82 -8.31 -7.93
C PHE A 22 -4.50 -8.69 -6.62
N ILE A 23 -5.50 -7.93 -6.16
CA ILE A 23 -6.27 -8.28 -4.95
C ILE A 23 -7.00 -9.63 -5.12
N LEU A 24 -7.63 -9.88 -6.27
CA LEU A 24 -8.25 -11.17 -6.56
C LEU A 24 -7.25 -12.33 -6.51
N LEU A 25 -6.04 -12.11 -7.01
CA LEU A 25 -4.98 -13.13 -6.97
C LEU A 25 -4.40 -13.35 -5.56
N LYS A 26 -4.09 -12.26 -4.85
CA LYS A 26 -3.44 -12.28 -3.54
C LYS A 26 -4.38 -12.75 -2.44
N GLU A 27 -5.56 -12.14 -2.31
CA GLU A 27 -6.43 -12.33 -1.15
C GLU A 27 -7.39 -13.50 -1.35
N PHE A 28 -7.88 -13.70 -2.58
CA PHE A 28 -8.91 -14.71 -2.87
C PHE A 28 -8.31 -15.99 -3.43
N ARG A 29 -7.44 -15.91 -4.46
CA ARG A 29 -6.73 -17.09 -4.98
C ARG A 29 -5.56 -17.53 -4.10
N LYS A 30 -5.00 -16.62 -3.30
CA LYS A 30 -3.86 -16.88 -2.42
C LYS A 30 -2.69 -17.51 -3.15
N ILE A 31 -2.43 -17.04 -4.38
CA ILE A 31 -1.26 -17.52 -5.13
C ILE A 31 0.01 -17.16 -4.37
N SER A 32 1.02 -18.02 -4.45
CA SER A 32 2.27 -17.82 -3.73
C SER A 32 2.94 -16.50 -4.13
N PRO A 33 3.45 -15.69 -3.19
CA PRO A 33 4.31 -14.55 -3.50
C PRO A 33 5.51 -14.91 -4.37
N ASP A 34 6.04 -16.14 -4.25
CA ASP A 34 7.17 -16.61 -5.06
C ASP A 34 6.78 -16.98 -6.49
N SER A 35 5.48 -16.99 -6.82
CA SER A 35 5.01 -17.30 -8.16
C SER A 35 5.27 -16.14 -9.12
N ARG A 36 5.60 -16.48 -10.38
CA ARG A 36 5.79 -15.48 -11.42
C ARG A 36 4.54 -14.64 -11.64
N GLU A 37 3.35 -15.25 -11.56
CA GLU A 37 2.09 -14.54 -11.71
C GLU A 37 1.87 -13.49 -10.63
N TYR A 38 2.22 -13.79 -9.37
CA TYR A 38 2.13 -12.82 -8.29
C TYR A 38 3.06 -11.64 -8.54
N GLN A 39 4.34 -11.92 -8.84
CA GLN A 39 5.35 -10.89 -9.08
C GLN A 39 4.96 -9.99 -10.26
N ASP A 40 4.57 -10.57 -11.40
CA ASP A 40 4.13 -9.80 -12.57
C ASP A 40 2.88 -8.95 -12.29
N ALA A 41 1.94 -9.46 -11.46
CA ALA A 41 0.76 -8.71 -11.07
C ALA A 41 1.11 -7.57 -10.10
N TYR A 42 2.01 -7.82 -9.15
CA TYR A 42 2.47 -6.83 -8.18
C TYR A 42 3.24 -5.70 -8.85
N ASP A 43 4.14 -6.01 -9.79
CA ASP A 43 4.89 -5.01 -10.57
C ASP A 43 3.96 -4.02 -11.29
N ARG A 44 2.82 -4.51 -11.79
CA ARG A 44 1.79 -3.67 -12.41
C ARG A 44 1.06 -2.78 -11.41
N VAL A 45 0.85 -3.24 -10.18
CA VAL A 45 0.32 -2.41 -9.09
C VAL A 45 1.32 -1.32 -8.73
N CYS A 46 2.59 -1.68 -8.51
CA CYS A 46 3.66 -0.74 -8.18
C CYS A 46 3.86 0.32 -9.26
N SER A 47 3.60 -0.03 -10.52
CA SER A 47 3.68 0.88 -11.67
C SER A 47 2.41 1.71 -11.90
N HIS A 48 1.34 1.47 -11.15
CA HIS A 48 0.07 2.14 -11.35
C HIS A 48 0.14 3.63 -10.98
N PRO A 49 -0.50 4.55 -11.74
CA PRO A 49 -0.44 5.99 -11.48
C PRO A 49 -0.81 6.41 -10.05
N PHE A 50 -1.79 5.73 -9.43
CA PHE A 50 -2.15 5.98 -8.03
C PHE A 50 -1.02 5.65 -7.05
N VAL A 51 -0.28 4.56 -7.26
CA VAL A 51 0.86 4.21 -6.41
C VAL A 51 1.97 5.22 -6.62
N LYS A 52 2.27 5.56 -7.88
CA LYS A 52 3.29 6.57 -8.21
C LYS A 52 2.98 7.95 -7.66
N ALA A 53 1.72 8.39 -7.69
CA ALA A 53 1.30 9.65 -7.07
C ALA A 53 1.58 9.64 -5.56
N ILE A 54 1.20 8.57 -4.86
CA ILE A 54 1.45 8.41 -3.43
C ILE A 54 2.96 8.43 -3.14
N GLU A 55 3.77 7.69 -3.90
CA GLU A 55 5.24 7.70 -3.74
C GLU A 55 5.82 9.10 -3.91
N ASN A 56 5.39 9.84 -4.93
CA ASN A 56 5.91 11.16 -5.26
C ASN A 56 5.51 12.25 -4.25
N GLU A 57 4.43 12.04 -3.50
CA GLU A 57 3.97 12.95 -2.44
C GLU A 57 4.69 12.73 -1.10
N GLN A 58 5.44 11.63 -0.94
CA GLN A 58 6.14 11.33 0.30
C GLN A 58 7.33 12.27 0.49
N ASN A 59 7.45 12.88 1.67
CA ASN A 59 8.54 13.79 1.97
C ASN A 59 9.85 13.03 2.23
N GLU A 60 10.95 13.78 2.35
CA GLU A 60 12.30 13.24 2.58
C GLU A 60 12.42 12.50 3.92
N ARG A 61 11.58 12.85 4.90
CA ARG A 61 11.52 12.21 6.22
C ARG A 61 10.81 10.86 6.18
N GLY A 62 10.12 10.53 5.09
CA GLY A 62 9.46 9.25 4.90
C GLY A 62 7.96 9.22 5.23
N PHE A 63 7.29 10.37 5.37
CA PHE A 63 5.85 10.43 5.61
C PHE A 63 5.14 11.45 4.70
N TRP A 64 3.81 11.53 4.81
CA TRP A 64 2.97 12.47 4.07
C TRP A 64 2.35 13.49 5.00
N GLN A 65 2.85 14.73 4.96
CA GLN A 65 2.44 15.77 5.90
C GLN A 65 0.97 16.22 5.68
N PRO A 66 0.16 16.39 6.75
CA PRO A 66 0.49 16.10 8.15
C PRO A 66 0.49 14.60 8.49
N PHE A 67 1.29 14.18 9.47
CA PHE A 67 1.38 12.77 9.85
C PHE A 67 0.01 12.22 10.31
N HIS A 68 -0.55 12.74 11.41
CA HIS A 68 -1.90 12.39 11.82
C HIS A 68 -2.95 12.79 10.77
N GLY A 69 -3.88 11.88 10.49
CA GLY A 69 -4.88 12.05 9.45
C GLY A 69 -4.38 11.68 8.06
N ARG A 70 -3.43 12.44 7.46
CA ARG A 70 -3.03 12.21 6.06
C ARG A 70 -2.09 11.03 5.88
N SER A 71 -0.96 10.97 6.61
CA SER A 71 -0.06 9.81 6.49
C SER A 71 -0.76 8.51 6.86
N GLU A 72 -1.53 8.51 7.94
CA GLU A 72 -2.31 7.35 8.37
C GLU A 72 -3.30 6.88 7.29
N ALA A 73 -4.02 7.82 6.65
CA ALA A 73 -4.93 7.50 5.55
C ALA A 73 -4.19 6.93 4.34
N LEU A 74 -3.01 7.48 4.00
CA LEU A 74 -2.21 6.99 2.88
C LEU A 74 -1.57 5.63 3.16
N ILE A 75 -1.12 5.33 4.38
CA ILE A 75 -0.67 4.00 4.79
C ILE A 75 -1.81 2.98 4.58
N ARG A 76 -3.02 3.27 5.09
CA ARG A 76 -4.19 2.40 4.87
C ARG A 76 -4.53 2.26 3.39
N ARG A 77 -4.40 3.34 2.62
CA ARG A 77 -4.62 3.32 1.17
C ARG A 77 -3.62 2.40 0.48
N CYS A 78 -2.33 2.54 0.73
CA CYS A 78 -1.28 1.67 0.20
C CYS A 78 -1.57 0.19 0.46
N LEU A 79 -1.93 -0.16 1.70
CA LEU A 79 -2.30 -1.53 2.06
C LEU A 79 -3.53 -2.01 1.28
N SER A 80 -4.56 -1.16 1.11
CA SER A 80 -5.75 -1.49 0.32
C SER A 80 -5.48 -1.66 -1.18
N LEU A 81 -4.41 -1.05 -1.70
CA LEU A 81 -3.95 -1.24 -3.09
C LEU A 81 -3.17 -2.55 -3.26
N GLY A 82 -2.89 -3.27 -2.16
CA GLY A 82 -2.16 -4.53 -2.15
C GLY A 82 -0.67 -4.40 -1.83
N LEU A 83 -0.16 -3.17 -1.64
CA LEU A 83 1.23 -2.95 -1.26
C LEU A 83 1.54 -3.61 0.09
N ASP A 84 2.76 -4.13 0.22
CA ASP A 84 3.23 -4.76 1.44
C ASP A 84 4.28 -3.91 2.17
N ARG A 85 4.70 -4.39 3.34
CA ARG A 85 5.67 -3.71 4.21
C ARG A 85 7.04 -3.47 3.55
N GLU A 86 7.40 -4.25 2.53
CA GLU A 86 8.67 -4.10 1.82
C GLU A 86 8.58 -3.06 0.71
N HIS A 87 7.38 -2.59 0.37
CA HIS A 87 7.21 -1.50 -0.58
C HIS A 87 7.91 -0.22 -0.07
N PRO A 88 8.70 0.48 -0.90
CA PRO A 88 9.56 1.57 -0.45
C PRO A 88 8.87 2.64 0.40
N CYS A 89 7.66 3.08 0.01
CA CYS A 89 6.96 4.12 0.77
C CYS A 89 6.47 3.64 2.14
N LEU A 90 6.00 2.39 2.27
CA LEU A 90 5.56 1.84 3.54
C LEU A 90 6.75 1.56 4.46
N LYS A 91 7.88 1.10 3.90
CA LYS A 91 9.12 0.93 4.63
C LYS A 91 9.62 2.25 5.23
N LYS A 92 9.69 3.31 4.42
CA LYS A 92 10.07 4.65 4.88
C LYS A 92 9.14 5.20 5.97
N ALA A 93 7.83 4.98 5.82
CA ALA A 93 6.86 5.40 6.84
C ALA A 93 7.05 4.65 8.16
N ALA A 94 7.33 3.35 8.11
CA ALA A 94 7.65 2.57 9.30
C ALA A 94 8.96 3.02 9.95
N GLU A 95 10.00 3.29 9.15
CA GLU A 95 11.29 3.81 9.63
C GLU A 95 11.13 5.17 10.32
N TYR A 96 10.31 6.06 9.76
CA TYR A 96 9.97 7.33 10.40
C TYR A 96 9.32 7.13 11.77
N ILE A 97 8.29 6.26 11.85
CA ILE A 97 7.60 5.96 13.11
C ILE A 97 8.57 5.41 14.15
N LEU A 98 9.46 4.48 13.76
CA LEU A 98 10.46 3.90 14.67
C LEU A 98 11.40 4.97 15.22
N LYS A 99 11.98 5.83 14.37
CA LYS A 99 12.87 6.92 14.80
C LYS A 99 12.20 7.86 15.78
N VAL A 100 10.94 8.18 15.55
CA VAL A 100 10.17 9.05 16.44
C VAL A 100 9.92 8.38 17.79
N LEU A 101 9.58 7.09 17.81
CA LEU A 101 9.41 6.31 19.05
C LEU A 101 10.73 6.17 19.82
N ASP A 102 11.86 6.09 19.12
CA ASP A 102 13.20 6.01 19.70
C ASP A 102 13.78 7.38 20.10
N ASN A 103 13.02 8.47 19.92
CA ASN A 103 13.45 9.86 20.15
C ASN A 103 14.64 10.32 19.27
N GLU A 104 14.89 9.64 18.16
CA GLU A 104 15.90 10.01 17.16
C GLU A 104 15.39 11.12 16.22
N GLU A 105 14.06 11.27 16.12
CA GLU A 105 13.41 12.24 15.28
C GLU A 105 12.18 12.85 15.99
N SER A 106 11.88 14.13 15.73
CA SER A 106 10.71 14.78 16.29
C SER A 106 9.42 14.44 15.54
N TRP A 107 8.29 14.42 16.25
CA TRP A 107 6.97 14.39 15.63
C TRP A 107 6.78 15.52 14.63
N ASP A 108 5.91 15.29 13.66
CA ASP A 108 5.51 16.30 12.69
C ASP A 108 4.92 17.52 13.40
N GLN A 109 5.59 18.68 13.33
CA GLN A 109 5.18 19.88 14.06
C GLN A 109 3.89 20.54 13.53
N PHE A 110 3.31 19.98 12.47
CA PHE A 110 2.00 20.36 11.95
C PHE A 110 0.87 19.55 12.58
N GLU A 111 1.18 18.61 13.47
CA GLU A 111 0.21 18.04 14.40
C GLU A 111 -0.32 19.14 15.32
N LYS A 112 -1.64 19.12 15.57
CA LYS A 112 -2.30 20.12 16.40
C LYS A 112 -1.51 20.32 17.69
N GLN A 113 -0.96 21.51 17.88
CA GLN A 113 -0.56 21.93 19.20
C GLN A 113 -1.86 22.18 19.96
N ASP A 114 -2.16 21.30 20.92
CA ASP A 114 -3.17 21.59 21.93
C ASP A 114 -2.72 22.87 22.65
N ASN A 115 -3.33 24.01 22.27
CA ASN A 115 -3.23 25.29 22.97
C ASN A 115 -4.30 25.36 24.06
#